data_AF-A0AAW9DR00-F1
#
_entry.id   AF-A0AAW9DR00-F1
#
_cell.length_a   1.000
_cell.length_b   1.000
_cell.length_c   1.000
_cell.angle_alpha   90.00
_cell.angle_beta   90.00
_cell.angle_gamma   90.00
#
_symmetry.space_group_name_H-M   'P 1'
#
loop_
_entity.id
_entity.type
_entity.pdbx_description
1 polymer ?
#
loop_
_entity_poly.entity_id
_entity_poly.type
_entity_poly.pdbx_seq_one_letter_code
_entity_poly.pdbx_strand_id
1 'polypeptide(L)'
;MSDTLLPEPRVKTALRPIEAGDAARLHQLINDWEICRLLPEAPFPYPADLARDWITAAIADREAGIAYQFAITDDAGTMIGCAGLRLDKSGMAASLGYWVARRAWGRGHGRQAVLLMLRWGFAELAIDRVVATVADDNAASLAVLRRAGFTETGTGHEKFISRPGIRQAVRHFEITREVLAFREPVDSMNEGPRPLLLVVACALIDRSGKILLARRPAGKKLAGLWEFPGGKLAPGETPEAALVRELDEELGIAVKTADVAPFAFASHAYESFHLMMPLYLCRRWVGVPSSREGQALAWVDPARLEEYPMPPADRPLIPLLRDFL
;
A
#
# COMPACT_ATOMS: atom_id res chain seq x y z
N MET A 1 32.19 3.63 2.38
CA MET A 1 31.31 3.17 3.47
C MET A 1 30.01 3.95 3.35
N SER A 2 29.08 3.45 2.54
CA SER A 2 27.75 4.01 2.40
C SER A 2 26.82 3.07 3.15
N ASP A 3 26.39 3.54 4.31
CA ASP A 3 25.47 2.86 5.20
C ASP A 3 24.10 2.83 4.50
N THR A 4 23.84 1.73 3.79
CA THR A 4 22.52 1.48 3.21
C THR A 4 21.64 1.11 4.38
N LEU A 5 21.00 2.14 4.97
CA LEU A 5 19.93 1.96 5.95
C LEU A 5 18.86 1.10 5.28
N LEU A 6 18.91 -0.20 5.55
CA LEU A 6 17.78 -1.09 5.34
C LEU A 6 16.58 -0.41 5.99
N PRO A 7 15.45 -0.24 5.28
CA PRO A 7 14.27 0.37 5.89
C PRO A 7 13.96 -0.37 7.19
N GLU A 8 13.81 0.37 8.29
CA GLU A 8 13.47 -0.23 9.59
C GLU A 8 12.28 -1.17 9.41
N PRO A 9 12.29 -2.36 10.05
CA PRO A 9 11.22 -3.33 9.91
C PRO A 9 9.88 -2.65 10.18
N ARG A 10 8.98 -2.68 9.18
CA ARG A 10 7.63 -2.14 9.32
C ARG A 10 6.91 -2.93 10.40
N VAL A 11 6.82 -2.35 11.58
CA VAL A 11 6.03 -2.86 12.71
C VAL A 11 4.60 -3.16 12.23
N LYS A 12 4.07 -4.34 12.54
CA LYS A 12 2.75 -4.80 12.13
C LYS A 12 1.74 -4.63 13.27
N THR A 13 0.96 -3.57 13.20
CA THR A 13 -0.18 -3.36 14.11
C THR A 13 -1.44 -4.00 13.54
N ALA A 14 -2.22 -4.65 14.40
CA ALA A 14 -3.55 -5.14 14.08
C ALA A 14 -4.60 -4.61 15.07
N LEU A 15 -5.86 -4.63 14.65
CA LEU A 15 -7.02 -4.37 15.49
C LEU A 15 -7.87 -5.62 15.56
N ARG A 16 -8.33 -5.98 16.75
CA ARG A 16 -9.38 -6.99 16.95
C ARG A 16 -10.41 -6.49 17.95
N PRO A 17 -11.68 -6.92 17.88
CA PRO A 17 -12.67 -6.57 18.89
C PRO A 17 -12.16 -6.86 20.30
N ILE A 18 -12.53 -6.01 21.25
CA ILE A 18 -12.29 -6.27 22.66
C ILE A 18 -13.19 -7.42 23.14
N GLU A 19 -12.59 -8.28 23.94
CA GLU A 19 -13.21 -9.47 24.52
C GLU A 19 -13.11 -9.43 26.05
N ALA A 20 -13.98 -10.17 26.74
CA ALA A 20 -14.02 -10.21 28.20
C ALA A 20 -12.66 -10.62 28.83
N GLY A 21 -11.90 -11.47 28.15
CA GLY A 21 -10.58 -11.93 28.59
C GLY A 21 -9.50 -10.84 28.61
N ASP A 22 -9.72 -9.69 27.95
CA ASP A 22 -8.74 -8.61 27.88
C ASP A 22 -8.64 -7.79 29.17
N ALA A 23 -9.59 -7.93 30.12
CA ALA A 23 -9.72 -7.04 31.28
C ALA A 23 -8.45 -6.97 32.14
N ALA A 24 -7.84 -8.11 32.45
CA ALA A 24 -6.62 -8.16 33.23
C ALA A 24 -5.46 -7.48 32.50
N ARG A 25 -5.37 -7.68 31.18
CA ARG A 25 -4.30 -7.11 30.36
C ARG A 25 -4.48 -5.61 30.16
N LEU A 26 -5.71 -5.18 29.90
CA LEU A 26 -6.08 -3.77 29.80
C LEU A 26 -5.74 -3.03 31.10
N HIS A 27 -6.16 -3.57 32.25
CA HIS A 27 -5.85 -2.99 33.56
C HIS A 27 -4.34 -2.85 33.78
N GLN A 28 -3.56 -3.91 33.51
CA GLN A 28 -2.10 -3.87 33.63
C GLN A 28 -1.46 -2.77 32.77
N LEU A 29 -1.98 -2.57 31.56
CA LEU A 29 -1.42 -1.62 30.61
C LEU A 29 -1.83 -0.18 30.89
N ILE A 30 -3.11 0.04 31.19
CA ILE A 30 -3.67 1.39 31.37
C ILE A 30 -3.33 1.98 32.74
N ASN A 31 -3.03 1.14 33.76
CA ASN A 31 -2.67 1.58 35.11
C ASN A 31 -1.23 2.14 35.17
N ASP A 32 -0.96 3.09 34.29
CA ASP A 32 0.29 3.80 34.05
C ASP A 32 -0.05 5.30 34.03
N TRP A 33 0.57 6.08 34.93
CA TRP A 33 0.31 7.52 35.05
C TRP A 33 0.54 8.28 33.73
N GLU A 34 1.56 7.92 32.97
CA GLU A 34 1.89 8.58 31.69
C GLU A 34 0.82 8.36 30.63
N ILE A 35 -0.03 7.33 30.80
CA ILE A 35 -1.19 7.05 29.97
C ILE A 35 -2.44 7.74 30.56
N CYS A 36 -2.78 7.45 31.82
CA CYS A 36 -4.00 7.96 32.46
C CYS A 36 -4.07 9.50 32.49
N ARG A 37 -2.94 10.20 32.63
CA ARG A 37 -2.91 11.68 32.64
C ARG A 37 -3.31 12.31 31.30
N LEU A 38 -3.34 11.52 30.23
CA LEU A 38 -3.67 11.93 28.86
C LEU A 38 -5.08 11.47 28.42
N LEU A 39 -5.81 10.76 29.29
CA LEU A 39 -7.15 10.24 29.02
C LEU A 39 -8.18 10.96 29.90
N PRO A 40 -9.18 11.65 29.33
CA PRO A 40 -10.15 12.43 30.10
C PRO A 40 -10.92 11.61 31.15
N GLU A 41 -11.33 10.39 30.77
CA GLU A 41 -12.21 9.52 31.56
C GLU A 41 -11.45 8.48 32.41
N ALA A 42 -10.12 8.44 32.36
CA ALA A 42 -9.35 7.45 33.11
C ALA A 42 -8.95 7.98 34.50
N PRO A 43 -9.39 7.35 35.61
CA PRO A 43 -8.82 7.63 36.93
C PRO A 43 -7.40 7.09 37.04
N PHE A 44 -6.66 7.59 38.04
CA PHE A 44 -5.39 7.02 38.45
C PHE A 44 -5.28 6.95 39.98
N PRO A 45 -4.89 5.80 40.57
CA PRO A 45 -4.69 4.49 39.92
C PRO A 45 -5.97 3.99 39.24
N TYR A 46 -5.84 3.24 38.15
CA TYR A 46 -6.98 2.71 37.40
C TYR A 46 -7.51 1.43 38.06
N PRO A 47 -8.74 1.39 38.62
CA PRO A 47 -9.23 0.22 39.34
C PRO A 47 -9.40 -1.01 38.44
N ALA A 48 -9.13 -2.21 38.99
CA ALA A 48 -9.28 -3.45 38.23
C ALA A 48 -10.75 -3.78 37.91
N ASP A 49 -11.69 -3.46 38.82
CA ASP A 49 -13.13 -3.60 38.55
C ASP A 49 -13.57 -2.68 37.40
N LEU A 50 -13.05 -1.44 37.36
CA LEU A 50 -13.37 -0.49 36.30
C LEU A 50 -12.94 -1.00 34.92
N ALA A 51 -11.83 -1.75 34.81
CA ALA A 51 -11.43 -2.37 33.55
C ALA A 51 -12.43 -3.41 33.07
N ARG A 52 -12.97 -4.23 33.99
CA ARG A 52 -13.99 -5.24 33.67
C ARG A 52 -15.32 -4.59 33.29
N ASP A 53 -15.73 -3.57 34.03
CA ASP A 53 -16.97 -2.83 33.77
C ASP A 53 -16.90 -2.11 32.42
N TRP A 54 -15.77 -1.47 32.13
CA TRP A 54 -15.54 -0.79 30.86
C TRP A 54 -15.57 -1.76 29.67
N ILE A 55 -14.95 -2.95 29.78
CA ILE A 55 -15.01 -3.97 28.72
C ILE A 55 -16.43 -4.49 28.53
N THR A 56 -17.16 -4.73 29.61
CA THR A 56 -18.55 -5.18 29.55
C THR A 56 -19.42 -4.14 28.84
N ALA A 57 -19.26 -2.86 29.19
CA ALA A 57 -19.93 -1.76 28.52
C ALA A 57 -19.51 -1.64 27.05
N ALA A 58 -18.23 -1.83 26.72
CA ALA A 58 -17.75 -1.77 25.34
C ALA A 58 -18.33 -2.89 24.45
N ILE A 59 -18.55 -4.08 25.00
CA ILE A 59 -19.22 -5.18 24.30
C ILE A 59 -20.69 -4.84 24.05
N ALA A 60 -21.40 -4.35 25.08
CA ALA A 60 -22.80 -3.95 24.95
C ALA A 60 -22.99 -2.77 23.97
N ASP A 61 -22.12 -1.75 24.03
CA ASP A 61 -22.13 -0.61 23.12
C ASP A 61 -21.94 -1.04 21.66
N ARG A 62 -21.12 -2.08 21.41
CA ARG A 62 -20.92 -2.64 20.07
C ARG A 62 -22.17 -3.34 19.56
N GLU A 63 -22.80 -4.17 20.40
CA GLU A 63 -24.06 -4.85 20.07
C GLU A 63 -25.20 -3.87 19.80
N ALA A 64 -25.22 -2.74 20.52
CA ALA A 64 -26.17 -1.66 20.32
C ALA A 64 -25.80 -0.71 19.16
N GLY A 65 -24.63 -0.88 18.53
CA GLY A 65 -24.15 -0.01 17.46
C GLY A 65 -23.80 1.42 17.89
N ILE A 66 -23.53 1.64 19.19
CA ILE A 66 -23.24 2.95 19.78
C ILE A 66 -21.74 3.29 19.74
N ALA A 67 -20.90 2.31 20.07
CA ALA A 67 -19.46 2.47 20.05
C ALA A 67 -18.75 1.15 19.76
N TYR A 68 -17.58 1.25 19.14
CA TYR A 68 -16.80 0.10 18.68
C TYR A 68 -15.39 0.23 19.23
N GLN A 69 -15.05 -0.64 20.18
CA GLN A 69 -13.75 -0.68 20.85
C GLN A 69 -12.94 -1.89 20.39
N PHE A 70 -11.67 -1.66 20.09
CA PHE A 70 -10.73 -2.64 19.57
C PHE A 70 -9.47 -2.68 20.43
N ALA A 71 -8.98 -3.89 20.68
CA ALA A 71 -7.64 -4.11 21.20
C ALA A 71 -6.63 -3.83 20.07
N ILE A 72 -5.62 -3.00 20.36
CA ILE A 72 -4.47 -2.81 19.48
C ILE A 72 -3.48 -3.92 19.80
N THR A 73 -3.08 -4.70 18.79
CA THR A 73 -2.10 -5.79 18.95
C THR A 73 -0.82 -5.53 18.17
N ASP A 74 0.30 -6.01 18.71
CA ASP A 74 1.58 -6.08 18.00
C ASP A 74 1.66 -7.30 17.06
N ASP A 75 2.80 -7.48 16.41
CA ASP A 75 3.11 -8.57 15.47
C ASP A 75 2.92 -9.97 16.09
N ALA A 76 3.07 -10.09 17.41
CA ALA A 76 2.88 -11.32 18.15
C ALA A 76 1.42 -11.55 18.57
N GLY A 77 0.50 -10.67 18.17
CA GLY A 77 -0.91 -10.71 18.58
C GLY A 77 -1.13 -10.25 20.03
N THR A 78 -0.10 -9.72 20.70
CA THR A 78 -0.20 -9.29 22.09
C THR A 78 -0.88 -7.94 22.16
N MET A 79 -1.88 -7.79 23.04
CA MET A 79 -2.51 -6.49 23.30
C MET A 79 -1.48 -5.51 23.85
N ILE A 80 -1.42 -4.35 23.20
CA ILE A 80 -0.54 -3.23 23.52
C ILE A 80 -1.30 -1.91 23.67
N GLY A 81 -2.62 -1.89 23.56
CA GLY A 81 -3.42 -0.67 23.70
C GLY A 81 -4.87 -0.87 23.30
N CYS A 82 -5.59 0.24 23.18
CA CYS A 82 -6.98 0.26 22.79
C CYS A 82 -7.24 1.43 21.83
N ALA A 83 -8.11 1.23 20.85
CA ALA A 83 -8.65 2.29 20.01
C ALA A 83 -10.15 2.06 19.80
N GLY A 84 -10.91 3.13 19.61
CA GLY A 84 -12.33 3.00 19.35
C GLY A 84 -12.98 4.23 18.78
N LEU A 85 -14.16 4.01 18.20
CA LEU A 85 -15.05 5.03 17.67
C LEU A 85 -16.36 5.00 18.44
N ARG A 86 -16.79 6.15 18.96
CA ARG A 86 -18.13 6.33 19.54
C ARG A 86 -18.96 7.21 18.62
N LEU A 87 -20.09 6.70 18.14
CA LEU A 87 -21.00 7.44 17.27
C LEU A 87 -21.65 8.59 18.03
N ASP A 88 -21.89 9.69 17.32
CA ASP A 88 -22.75 10.75 17.81
C ASP A 88 -24.24 10.35 17.72
N LYS A 89 -25.13 11.22 18.21
CA LYS A 89 -26.57 10.95 18.19
C LYS A 89 -27.16 10.83 16.78
N SER A 90 -26.50 11.41 15.78
CA SER A 90 -26.94 11.35 14.38
C SER A 90 -26.51 10.07 13.69
N GLY A 91 -25.46 9.41 14.20
CA GLY A 91 -24.81 8.27 13.55
C GLY A 91 -23.95 8.67 12.35
N MET A 92 -23.85 9.96 12.01
CA MET A 92 -23.07 10.47 10.88
C MET A 92 -21.65 10.89 11.25
N ALA A 93 -21.36 11.07 12.53
CA ALA A 93 -20.02 11.37 13.01
C ALA A 93 -19.59 10.41 14.13
N ALA A 94 -18.29 10.21 14.26
CA ALA A 94 -17.73 9.43 15.36
C ALA A 94 -16.59 10.16 16.05
N SER A 95 -16.52 10.02 17.38
CA SER A 95 -15.38 10.45 18.18
C SER A 95 -14.35 9.32 18.31
N LEU A 96 -13.10 9.62 17.98
CA LEU A 96 -11.97 8.69 18.07
C LEU A 96 -11.25 8.85 19.41
N GLY A 97 -11.09 7.73 20.11
CA GLY A 97 -10.20 7.61 21.27
C GLY A 97 -9.19 6.49 21.05
N TYR A 98 -7.95 6.70 21.46
CA TYR A 98 -6.94 5.64 21.44
C TYR A 98 -5.82 5.88 22.45
N TRP A 99 -5.18 4.80 22.90
CA TRP A 99 -3.95 4.84 23.67
C TRP A 99 -3.13 3.58 23.44
N VAL A 100 -1.82 3.70 23.60
CA VAL A 100 -0.86 2.60 23.45
C VAL A 100 -0.01 2.53 24.71
N ALA A 101 0.34 1.33 25.14
CA ALA A 101 1.22 1.08 26.27
C ALA A 101 2.58 1.75 26.07
N ARG A 102 3.16 2.28 27.16
CA ARG A 102 4.42 3.03 27.13
C ARG A 102 5.57 2.30 26.42
N ARG A 103 5.67 0.97 26.61
CA ARG A 103 6.66 0.10 25.97
C ARG A 103 6.61 0.07 24.43
N ALA A 104 5.48 0.45 23.85
CA ALA A 104 5.21 0.45 22.42
C ALA A 104 5.23 1.87 21.82
N TRP A 105 5.58 2.90 22.59
CA TRP A 105 5.74 4.26 22.10
C TRP A 105 6.96 4.40 21.17
N GLY A 106 6.91 5.36 20.26
CA GLY A 106 7.99 5.62 19.30
C GLY A 106 8.08 4.61 18.13
N ARG A 107 7.27 3.54 18.12
CA ARG A 107 7.33 2.45 17.13
C ARG A 107 6.26 2.52 16.04
N GLY A 108 5.48 3.61 15.99
CA GLY A 108 4.44 3.82 14.97
C GLY A 108 3.09 3.15 15.22
N HIS A 109 2.93 2.33 16.27
CA HIS A 109 1.67 1.63 16.59
C HIS A 109 0.46 2.56 16.71
N GLY A 110 0.58 3.70 17.39
CA GLY A 110 -0.53 4.64 17.54
C GLY A 110 -1.04 5.18 16.20
N ARG A 111 -0.13 5.53 15.28
CA ARG A 111 -0.51 5.99 13.94
C ARG A 111 -1.17 4.88 13.13
N GLN A 112 -0.64 3.66 13.17
CA GLN A 112 -1.23 2.54 12.45
C GLN A 112 -2.63 2.20 12.98
N ALA A 113 -2.82 2.18 14.30
CA ALA A 113 -4.12 1.95 14.92
C ALA A 113 -5.15 3.01 14.49
N VAL A 114 -4.77 4.30 14.47
CA VAL A 114 -5.65 5.38 13.99
C VAL A 114 -6.01 5.17 12.52
N LEU A 115 -5.05 4.85 11.64
CA LEU A 115 -5.33 4.63 10.22
C LEU A 115 -6.24 3.40 10.00
N LEU A 116 -6.03 2.32 10.74
CA LEU A 116 -6.90 1.13 10.68
C LEU A 116 -8.31 1.46 11.17
N MET A 117 -8.47 2.21 12.27
CA MET A 117 -9.77 2.66 12.76
C MET A 117 -10.51 3.54 11.74
N LEU A 118 -9.81 4.47 11.08
CA LEU A 118 -10.41 5.33 10.06
C LEU A 118 -10.87 4.52 8.84
N ARG A 119 -10.03 3.62 8.34
CA ARG A 119 -10.36 2.74 7.21
C ARG A 119 -11.60 1.90 7.50
N TRP A 120 -11.58 1.20 8.63
CA TRP A 120 -12.71 0.39 9.07
C TRP A 120 -13.96 1.25 9.33
N GLY A 121 -13.82 2.37 10.05
CA GLY A 121 -14.93 3.24 10.41
C GLY A 121 -15.64 3.82 9.19
N PHE A 122 -14.90 4.32 8.19
CA PHE A 122 -15.51 4.79 6.96
C PHE A 122 -16.03 3.63 6.09
N ALA A 123 -15.38 2.46 6.06
CA ALA A 123 -15.86 1.34 5.27
C ALA A 123 -17.17 0.74 5.81
N GLU A 124 -17.28 0.57 7.12
CA GLU A 124 -18.34 -0.22 7.76
C GLU A 124 -19.45 0.62 8.40
N LEU A 125 -19.19 1.90 8.72
CA LEU A 125 -20.16 2.77 9.38
C LEU A 125 -20.66 3.86 8.44
N ALA A 126 -21.89 4.32 8.69
CA ALA A 126 -22.55 5.39 7.94
C ALA A 126 -22.01 6.81 8.28
N ILE A 127 -20.77 6.91 8.76
CA ILE A 127 -20.15 8.17 9.15
C ILE A 127 -19.52 8.90 7.96
N ASP A 128 -19.58 10.22 7.92
CA ASP A 128 -18.88 11.05 6.94
C ASP A 128 -17.61 11.71 7.52
N ARG A 129 -17.53 11.78 8.85
CA ARG A 129 -16.40 12.38 9.57
C ARG A 129 -16.05 11.68 10.88
N VAL A 130 -14.78 11.81 11.24
CA VAL A 130 -14.24 11.39 12.54
C VAL A 130 -13.60 12.58 13.23
N VAL A 131 -13.95 12.80 14.49
CA VAL A 131 -13.42 13.87 15.33
C VAL A 131 -12.53 13.30 16.44
N ALA A 132 -11.54 14.07 16.87
CA ALA A 132 -10.70 13.73 18.00
C ALA A 132 -10.39 14.96 18.85
N THR A 133 -10.31 14.77 20.16
CA THR A 133 -9.89 15.80 21.12
C THR A 133 -8.61 15.35 21.80
N VAL A 134 -7.60 16.24 21.84
CA VAL A 134 -6.27 15.91 22.35
C VAL A 134 -5.82 16.99 23.32
N ALA A 135 -5.31 16.60 24.50
CA ALA A 135 -4.67 17.54 25.43
C ALA A 135 -3.52 18.30 24.74
N ASP A 136 -3.41 19.59 24.99
CA ASP A 136 -2.41 20.45 24.34
C ASP A 136 -0.97 20.03 24.67
N ASP A 137 -0.77 19.44 25.86
CA ASP A 137 0.51 18.87 26.31
C ASP A 137 0.81 17.45 25.77
N ASN A 138 -0.09 16.87 24.97
CA ASN A 138 0.08 15.56 24.35
C ASN A 138 0.72 15.64 22.95
N ALA A 139 2.00 16.04 22.91
CA ALA A 139 2.75 16.21 21.66
C ALA A 139 2.72 14.96 20.76
N ALA A 140 2.71 13.75 21.34
CA ALA A 140 2.69 12.50 20.59
C ALA A 140 1.37 12.30 19.82
N SER A 141 0.22 12.50 20.46
CA SER A 141 -1.08 12.35 19.80
C SER A 141 -1.31 13.44 18.75
N LEU A 142 -0.89 14.68 19.03
CA LEU A 142 -0.90 15.78 18.04
C LEU A 142 -0.10 15.41 16.78
N ALA A 143 1.08 14.84 16.97
CA ALA A 143 1.94 14.34 15.90
C ALA A 143 1.30 13.18 15.11
N VAL A 144 0.54 12.30 15.76
CA VAL A 144 -0.17 11.19 15.11
C VAL A 144 -1.32 11.71 14.26
N LEU A 145 -2.22 12.54 14.81
CA LEU A 145 -3.39 13.04 14.10
C LEU A 145 -3.00 13.86 12.86
N ARG A 146 -2.00 14.75 12.98
CA ARG A 146 -1.48 15.52 11.83
C ARG A 146 -0.91 14.60 10.74
N ARG A 147 -0.17 13.56 11.11
CA ARG A 147 0.38 12.57 10.15
C ARG A 147 -0.67 11.62 9.60
N ALA A 148 -1.78 11.42 10.29
CA ALA A 148 -2.93 10.66 9.81
C ALA A 148 -3.81 11.49 8.85
N GLY A 149 -3.63 12.82 8.83
CA GLY A 149 -4.34 13.72 7.92
C GLY A 149 -5.53 14.44 8.52
N PHE A 150 -5.66 14.44 9.85
CA PHE A 150 -6.64 15.29 10.52
C PHE A 150 -6.27 16.77 10.38
N THR A 151 -7.30 17.60 10.27
CA THR A 151 -7.22 19.07 10.32
C THR A 151 -7.58 19.55 11.72
N GLU A 152 -6.84 20.52 12.25
CA GLU A 152 -7.15 21.16 13.53
C GLU A 152 -8.35 22.12 13.32
N THR A 153 -9.42 21.91 14.07
CA THR A 153 -10.69 22.67 13.92
C THR A 153 -10.92 23.68 15.04
N GLY A 154 -10.16 23.60 16.13
CA GLY A 154 -10.27 24.57 17.23
C GLY A 154 -9.52 24.16 18.49
N THR A 155 -9.72 24.95 19.55
CA THR A 155 -9.17 24.70 20.88
C THR A 155 -10.28 24.81 21.94
N GLY A 156 -10.05 24.21 23.10
CA GLY A 156 -11.03 24.16 24.19
C GLY A 156 -10.40 23.81 25.53
N HIS A 157 -11.25 23.52 26.51
CA HIS A 157 -10.82 23.05 27.82
C HIS A 157 -11.68 21.87 28.27
N GLU A 158 -11.06 20.80 28.78
CA GLU A 158 -11.74 19.57 29.19
C GLU A 158 -11.32 19.12 30.60
N LYS A 159 -12.23 18.42 31.30
CA LYS A 159 -11.94 17.87 32.63
C LYS A 159 -11.30 16.50 32.48
N PHE A 160 -10.19 16.27 33.18
CA PHE A 160 -9.51 14.99 33.24
C PHE A 160 -9.67 14.41 34.65
N ILE A 161 -10.18 13.18 34.77
CA ILE A 161 -10.44 12.53 36.07
C ILE A 161 -9.13 12.37 36.85
N SER A 162 -8.04 11.99 36.19
CA SER A 162 -6.70 11.82 36.78
C SER A 162 -6.00 13.13 37.16
N ARG A 163 -6.46 14.29 36.67
CA ARG A 163 -5.88 15.63 36.92
C ARG A 163 -6.92 16.56 37.54
N PRO A 164 -7.35 16.32 38.80
CA PRO A 164 -8.40 17.11 39.42
C PRO A 164 -7.98 18.58 39.64
N GLY A 165 -8.96 19.49 39.62
CA GLY A 165 -8.77 20.90 39.99
C GLY A 165 -8.45 21.85 38.84
N ILE A 166 -7.97 21.37 37.69
CA ILE A 166 -7.67 22.22 36.51
C ILE A 166 -8.29 21.60 35.26
N ARG A 167 -9.08 22.40 34.51
CA ARG A 167 -9.50 22.00 33.16
C ARG A 167 -8.30 22.12 32.23
N GLN A 168 -7.98 21.04 31.52
CA GLN A 168 -6.82 20.99 30.64
C GLN A 168 -7.15 21.64 29.29
N ALA A 169 -6.22 22.42 28.75
CA ALA A 169 -6.33 22.90 27.38
C ALA A 169 -6.31 21.71 26.41
N VAL A 170 -7.21 21.73 25.44
CA VAL A 170 -7.35 20.69 24.41
C VAL A 170 -7.42 21.31 23.03
N ARG A 171 -7.08 20.51 22.02
CA ARG A 171 -7.25 20.81 20.60
C ARG A 171 -8.24 19.86 19.98
N HIS A 172 -9.05 20.37 19.07
CA HIS A 172 -10.04 19.61 18.33
C HIS A 172 -9.54 19.35 16.91
N PHE A 173 -9.77 18.13 16.44
CA PHE A 173 -9.35 17.64 15.15
C PHE A 173 -10.51 16.96 14.44
N GLU A 174 -10.52 17.06 13.11
CA GLU A 174 -11.49 16.38 12.26
C GLU A 174 -10.81 15.81 11.01
N ILE A 175 -11.32 14.68 10.52
CA ILE A 175 -11.04 14.14 9.19
C ILE A 175 -12.34 13.65 8.56
N THR A 176 -12.53 13.92 7.27
CA THR A 176 -13.69 13.44 6.50
C THR A 176 -13.32 12.24 5.62
N ARG A 177 -14.35 11.52 5.20
CA ARG A 177 -14.24 10.38 4.28
C ARG A 177 -13.49 10.75 2.99
N GLU A 178 -13.77 11.92 2.42
CA GLU A 178 -13.16 12.38 1.18
C GLU A 178 -11.65 12.55 1.33
N VAL A 179 -11.21 13.19 2.42
CA VAL A 179 -9.77 13.43 2.69
C VAL A 179 -9.00 12.13 2.82
N LEU A 180 -9.59 11.09 3.40
CA LEU A 180 -8.95 9.78 3.48
C LEU A 180 -8.88 9.09 2.11
N ALA A 181 -9.96 9.14 1.31
CA ALA A 181 -10.02 8.51 -0.01
C ALA A 181 -8.97 9.05 -0.99
N PHE A 182 -8.68 10.36 -0.96
CA PHE A 182 -7.62 10.96 -1.79
C PHE A 182 -6.19 10.64 -1.33
N ARG A 183 -6.03 10.07 -0.13
CA ARG A 183 -4.74 9.73 0.47
C ARG A 183 -4.44 8.25 0.47
N GLU A 184 -5.32 7.41 -0.07
CA GLU A 184 -5.02 5.99 -0.22
C GLU A 184 -3.72 5.83 -1.03
N PRO A 185 -2.66 5.23 -0.45
CA PRO A 185 -1.85 4.36 -1.29
C PRO A 185 -2.82 3.32 -1.85
N VAL A 186 -2.72 3.02 -3.15
CA VAL A 186 -3.46 1.92 -3.80
C VAL A 186 -3.18 0.64 -2.99
N ASP A 187 -4.01 0.37 -1.98
CA ASP A 187 -3.79 -0.67 -0.97
C ASP A 187 -4.42 -1.97 -1.48
N SER A 188 -3.86 -2.42 -2.60
CA SER A 188 -3.96 -3.78 -3.09
C SER A 188 -2.61 -4.47 -3.01
N MET A 189 -1.83 -4.30 -1.93
CA MET A 189 -0.65 -5.14 -1.71
C MET A 189 -0.42 -5.51 -0.25
N ASN A 190 -0.91 -6.71 0.08
CA ASN A 190 -0.51 -7.52 1.22
C ASN A 190 0.92 -8.11 1.07
N GLU A 191 1.67 -7.66 0.06
CA GLU A 191 3.04 -8.06 -0.23
C GLU A 191 3.92 -6.81 -0.13
N GLY A 192 5.12 -6.91 0.45
CA GLY A 192 6.06 -5.79 0.52
C GLY A 192 6.33 -5.17 -0.87
N PRO A 193 6.93 -3.96 -0.94
CA PRO A 193 7.14 -3.29 -2.21
C PRO A 193 7.92 -4.20 -3.18
N ARG A 194 7.25 -4.70 -4.21
CA ARG A 194 7.85 -5.50 -5.27
C ARG A 194 8.66 -4.56 -6.17
N PRO A 195 9.94 -4.86 -6.46
CA PRO A 195 10.73 -4.01 -7.34
C PRO A 195 10.08 -3.92 -8.73
N LEU A 196 10.17 -2.74 -9.33
CA LEU A 196 9.77 -2.52 -10.73
C LEU A 196 10.90 -2.99 -11.65
N LEU A 197 10.59 -3.92 -12.54
CA LEU A 197 11.46 -4.37 -13.61
C LEU A 197 11.02 -3.68 -14.91
N LEU A 198 11.94 -2.91 -15.50
CA LEU A 198 11.76 -2.26 -16.80
C LEU A 198 12.36 -3.14 -17.90
N VAL A 199 11.53 -3.52 -18.85
CA VAL A 199 11.91 -4.28 -20.06
C VAL A 199 11.44 -3.49 -21.27
N VAL A 200 12.20 -3.45 -22.35
CA VAL A 200 11.76 -2.87 -23.61
C VAL A 200 11.56 -3.97 -24.63
N ALA A 201 10.52 -3.85 -25.44
CA ALA A 201 10.17 -4.83 -26.47
C ALA A 201 9.96 -4.14 -27.82
N CYS A 202 10.27 -4.83 -28.91
CA CYS A 202 10.07 -4.34 -30.27
C CYS A 202 9.19 -5.30 -31.09
N ALA A 203 8.09 -4.78 -31.62
CA ALA A 203 7.43 -5.40 -32.77
C ALA A 203 8.16 -4.95 -34.05
N LEU A 204 9.12 -5.76 -34.50
CA LEU A 204 9.74 -5.63 -35.81
C LEU A 204 8.76 -6.08 -36.88
N ILE A 205 8.44 -5.19 -37.82
CA ILE A 205 7.43 -5.41 -38.86
C ILE A 205 8.10 -5.40 -40.23
N ASP A 206 8.01 -6.51 -40.96
CA ASP A 206 8.58 -6.62 -42.30
C ASP A 206 7.73 -5.91 -43.39
N ARG A 207 8.20 -5.99 -44.64
CA ARG A 207 7.51 -5.39 -45.79
C ARG A 207 6.14 -6.02 -46.09
N SER A 208 5.88 -7.22 -45.60
CA SER A 208 4.61 -7.94 -45.75
C SER A 208 3.66 -7.70 -44.56
N GLY A 209 4.07 -6.90 -43.57
CA GLY A 209 3.28 -6.63 -42.37
C GLY A 209 3.40 -7.70 -41.28
N LYS A 210 4.30 -8.69 -41.44
CA LYS A 210 4.51 -9.74 -40.44
C LYS A 210 5.39 -9.24 -39.31
N ILE A 211 5.12 -9.72 -38.10
CA ILE A 211 5.86 -9.38 -36.89
C ILE A 211 6.87 -10.47 -36.55
N LEU A 212 8.11 -10.10 -36.24
CA LEU A 212 9.11 -11.05 -35.76
C LEU A 212 8.85 -11.42 -34.28
N LEU A 213 8.76 -12.71 -34.01
CA LEU A 213 8.78 -13.28 -32.66
C LEU A 213 10.05 -14.11 -32.44
N ALA A 214 10.53 -14.11 -31.20
CA ALA A 214 11.64 -14.93 -30.73
C ALA A 214 11.14 -15.93 -29.68
N ARG A 215 11.51 -17.21 -29.79
CA ARG A 215 11.20 -18.24 -28.80
C ARG A 215 12.36 -18.42 -27.84
N ARG A 216 12.08 -18.23 -26.54
CA ARG A 216 13.09 -18.35 -25.47
C ARG A 216 13.77 -19.72 -25.49
N PRO A 217 15.12 -19.78 -25.47
CA PRO A 217 15.85 -21.05 -25.43
C PRO A 217 15.58 -21.82 -24.12
N ALA A 218 15.83 -23.13 -24.14
CA ALA A 218 15.68 -24.00 -22.98
C ALA A 218 16.60 -23.55 -21.83
N GLY A 219 16.09 -23.53 -20.59
CA GLY A 219 16.87 -23.17 -19.39
C GLY A 219 16.70 -21.74 -18.88
N LYS A 220 16.04 -20.83 -19.61
CA LYS A 220 15.62 -19.51 -19.09
C LYS A 220 14.27 -19.62 -18.36
N LYS A 221 13.95 -18.68 -17.43
CA LYS A 221 12.59 -18.57 -16.87
C LYS A 221 11.58 -18.41 -18.01
N LEU A 222 10.44 -19.10 -17.93
CA LEU A 222 9.40 -19.15 -18.99
C LEU A 222 9.90 -19.68 -20.35
N ALA A 223 10.88 -20.60 -20.36
CA ALA A 223 11.40 -21.21 -21.59
C ALA A 223 10.30 -21.78 -22.51
N GLY A 224 10.52 -21.66 -23.83
CA GLY A 224 9.61 -22.20 -24.84
C GLY A 224 8.45 -21.29 -25.25
N LEU A 225 8.20 -20.18 -24.53
CA LEU A 225 7.26 -19.15 -24.96
C LEU A 225 7.87 -18.25 -26.05
N TRP A 226 7.01 -17.71 -26.90
CA TRP A 226 7.32 -16.72 -27.92
C TRP A 226 7.13 -15.31 -27.37
N GLU A 227 8.07 -14.41 -27.64
CA GLU A 227 8.06 -13.03 -27.17
C GLU A 227 8.56 -12.09 -28.25
N PHE A 228 8.29 -10.80 -28.08
CA PHE A 228 8.89 -9.75 -28.90
C PHE A 228 10.37 -9.61 -28.54
N PRO A 229 11.27 -9.42 -29.54
CA PRO A 229 12.68 -9.13 -29.28
C PRO A 229 12.87 -7.90 -28.40
N GLY A 230 13.88 -7.92 -27.53
CA GLY A 230 14.17 -6.86 -26.58
C GLY A 230 14.65 -7.37 -25.23
N GLY A 231 14.86 -6.46 -24.28
CA GLY A 231 15.48 -6.83 -23.03
C GLY A 231 15.42 -5.76 -21.95
N LYS A 232 16.25 -5.93 -20.93
CA LYS A 232 16.16 -5.12 -19.71
C LYS A 232 16.79 -3.75 -19.92
N LEU A 233 16.18 -2.74 -19.32
CA LEU A 233 16.77 -1.40 -19.27
C LEU A 233 18.00 -1.41 -18.32
N ALA A 234 19.15 -0.97 -18.81
CA ALA A 234 20.33 -0.78 -17.96
C ALA A 234 20.26 0.55 -17.15
N PRO A 235 20.95 0.66 -16.01
CA PRO A 235 20.98 1.91 -15.25
C PRO A 235 21.50 3.10 -16.08
N GLY A 236 20.71 4.18 -16.14
CA GLY A 236 21.04 5.40 -16.88
C GLY A 236 20.78 5.33 -18.40
N GLU A 237 20.30 4.20 -18.92
CA GLU A 237 19.96 4.00 -20.32
C GLU A 237 18.54 4.53 -20.61
N THR A 238 18.32 5.11 -21.81
CA THR A 238 16.95 5.40 -22.26
C THR A 238 16.29 4.15 -22.84
N PRO A 239 14.96 4.03 -22.82
CA PRO A 239 14.27 2.88 -23.42
C PRO A 239 14.63 2.63 -24.90
N GLU A 240 14.77 3.69 -25.70
CA GLU A 240 15.16 3.60 -27.11
C GLU A 240 16.59 3.09 -27.27
N ALA A 241 17.52 3.56 -26.42
CA ALA A 241 18.92 3.11 -26.46
C ALA A 241 19.04 1.63 -26.08
N ALA A 242 18.32 1.20 -25.03
CA ALA A 242 18.25 -0.20 -24.63
C ALA A 242 17.69 -1.07 -25.76
N LEU A 243 16.60 -0.63 -26.39
CA LEU A 243 15.99 -1.39 -27.48
C LEU A 243 16.94 -1.56 -28.66
N VAL A 244 17.64 -0.50 -29.06
CA VAL A 244 18.63 -0.55 -30.15
C VAL A 244 19.76 -1.53 -29.81
N ARG A 245 20.28 -1.50 -28.58
CA ARG A 245 21.32 -2.40 -28.11
C ARG A 245 20.85 -3.86 -28.14
N GLU A 246 19.70 -4.15 -27.54
CA GLU A 246 19.16 -5.51 -27.46
C GLU A 246 18.87 -6.09 -28.85
N LEU A 247 18.39 -5.29 -29.81
CA LEU A 247 18.17 -5.75 -31.19
C LEU A 247 19.48 -6.10 -31.93
N ASP A 248 20.58 -5.41 -31.66
CA ASP A 248 21.90 -5.81 -32.20
C ASP A 248 22.43 -7.07 -31.50
N GLU A 249 22.35 -7.13 -30.17
CA GLU A 249 22.82 -8.27 -29.37
C GLU A 249 22.07 -9.56 -29.73
N GLU A 250 20.74 -9.52 -29.75
CA GLU A 250 19.89 -10.70 -29.96
C GLU A 250 19.75 -11.09 -31.43
N LEU A 251 19.65 -10.13 -32.35
CA LEU A 251 19.27 -10.36 -33.75
C LEU A 251 20.33 -9.98 -34.77
N GLY A 252 21.27 -9.12 -34.39
CA GLY A 252 22.31 -8.62 -35.27
C GLY A 252 21.87 -7.61 -36.30
N ILE A 253 20.86 -6.81 -35.95
CA ILE A 253 20.38 -5.72 -36.80
C ILE A 253 20.73 -4.37 -36.18
N ALA A 254 21.10 -3.42 -37.03
CA ALA A 254 21.31 -2.04 -36.61
C ALA A 254 20.04 -1.22 -36.81
N VAL A 255 19.55 -0.63 -35.74
CA VAL A 255 18.35 0.23 -35.70
C VAL A 255 18.75 1.60 -35.21
N LYS A 256 18.18 2.66 -35.79
CA LYS A 256 18.36 4.03 -35.26
C LYS A 256 17.28 4.31 -34.23
N THR A 257 17.59 5.08 -33.20
CA THR A 257 16.60 5.52 -32.20
C THR A 257 15.42 6.28 -32.83
N ALA A 258 15.62 6.96 -33.95
CA ALA A 258 14.54 7.63 -34.70
C ALA A 258 13.64 6.67 -35.50
N ASP A 259 14.05 5.41 -35.69
CA ASP A 259 13.31 4.39 -36.43
C ASP A 259 12.50 3.46 -35.49
N VAL A 260 12.52 3.70 -34.18
CA VAL A 260 11.67 3.04 -33.18
C VAL A 260 10.59 4.02 -32.69
N ALA A 261 9.33 3.63 -32.85
CA ALA A 261 8.19 4.45 -32.46
C ALA A 261 7.49 3.85 -31.23
N PRO A 262 7.29 4.61 -30.14
CA PRO A 262 6.47 4.15 -29.02
C PRO A 262 5.07 3.78 -29.49
N PHE A 263 4.50 2.69 -28.99
CA PHE A 263 3.17 2.23 -29.42
C PHE A 263 2.25 1.93 -28.25
N ALA A 264 2.64 1.00 -27.38
CA ALA A 264 1.85 0.59 -26.24
C ALA A 264 2.79 0.20 -25.09
N PHE A 265 2.23 -0.22 -23.98
CA PHE A 265 2.99 -0.89 -22.93
C PHE A 265 2.17 -2.01 -22.32
N ALA A 266 2.87 -3.00 -21.78
CA ALA A 266 2.30 -4.03 -20.94
C ALA A 266 2.75 -3.80 -19.49
N SER A 267 1.86 -4.09 -18.54
CA SER A 267 2.21 -4.21 -17.14
C SER A 267 1.67 -5.52 -16.57
N HIS A 268 2.43 -6.15 -15.69
CA HIS A 268 2.02 -7.39 -15.05
C HIS A 268 2.62 -7.52 -13.65
N ALA A 269 1.82 -7.97 -12.69
CA ALA A 269 2.30 -8.27 -11.35
C ALA A 269 2.70 -9.75 -11.28
N TYR A 270 4.00 -10.01 -11.09
CA TYR A 270 4.51 -11.33 -10.74
C TYR A 270 4.67 -11.43 -9.21
N GLU A 271 4.84 -12.65 -8.69
CA GLU A 271 5.04 -12.90 -7.25
C GLU A 271 6.19 -12.06 -6.67
N SER A 272 7.30 -11.92 -7.41
CA SER A 272 8.52 -11.27 -6.90
C SER A 272 8.80 -9.85 -7.43
N PHE A 273 8.11 -9.39 -8.49
CA PHE A 273 8.38 -8.09 -9.12
C PHE A 273 7.17 -7.58 -9.91
N HIS A 274 7.12 -6.28 -10.18
CA HIS A 274 6.22 -5.71 -11.18
C HIS A 274 6.95 -5.53 -12.50
N LEU A 275 6.38 -6.05 -13.58
CA LEU A 275 6.86 -5.78 -14.93
C LEU A 275 6.18 -4.51 -15.47
N MET A 276 6.99 -3.62 -16.05
CA MET A 276 6.53 -2.55 -16.93
C MET A 276 7.34 -2.63 -18.22
N MET A 277 6.64 -2.85 -19.33
CA MET A 277 7.25 -3.14 -20.62
C MET A 277 6.70 -2.26 -21.74
N PRO A 278 7.36 -1.15 -22.09
CA PRO A 278 7.05 -0.42 -23.31
C PRO A 278 7.30 -1.27 -24.56
N LEU A 279 6.32 -1.27 -25.45
CA LEU A 279 6.38 -1.88 -26.77
C LEU A 279 6.58 -0.77 -27.81
N TYR A 280 7.62 -0.94 -28.63
CA TYR A 280 7.93 -0.07 -29.76
C TYR A 280 7.68 -0.78 -31.08
N LEU A 281 7.35 -0.03 -32.13
CA LEU A 281 7.29 -0.53 -33.50
C LEU A 281 8.57 -0.14 -34.24
N CYS A 282 9.07 -1.05 -35.07
CA CYS A 282 10.18 -0.77 -35.97
C CYS A 282 9.94 -1.40 -37.34
N ARG A 283 10.05 -0.59 -38.39
CA ARG A 283 9.90 -1.00 -39.81
C ARG A 283 11.18 -0.80 -40.63
N ARG A 284 12.22 -0.24 -40.01
CA ARG A 284 13.46 0.16 -40.68
C ARG A 284 14.67 -0.26 -39.85
N TRP A 285 15.49 -1.10 -40.44
CA TRP A 285 16.74 -1.59 -39.85
C TRP A 285 17.73 -1.94 -40.95
N VAL A 286 18.99 -2.14 -40.58
CA VAL A 286 20.06 -2.62 -41.46
C VAL A 286 20.49 -4.02 -40.98
N GLY A 287 20.64 -4.95 -41.92
CA GLY A 287 20.97 -6.35 -41.64
C GLY A 287 19.77 -7.29 -41.80
N VAL A 288 20.03 -8.59 -41.64
CA VAL A 288 19.01 -9.64 -41.68
C VAL A 288 18.88 -10.21 -40.26
N PRO A 289 17.69 -10.16 -39.63
CA PRO A 289 17.51 -10.75 -38.31
C PRO A 289 17.94 -12.22 -38.29
N SER A 290 18.78 -12.56 -37.32
CA SER A 290 19.37 -13.89 -37.16
C SER A 290 19.41 -14.27 -35.69
N SER A 291 19.36 -15.56 -35.38
CA SER A 291 19.40 -16.03 -34.00
C SER A 291 20.83 -15.94 -33.44
N ARG A 292 21.15 -14.92 -32.63
CA ARG A 292 22.47 -14.79 -31.98
C ARG A 292 22.55 -15.46 -30.60
N GLU A 293 21.42 -15.77 -29.98
CA GLU A 293 21.35 -16.43 -28.67
C GLU A 293 20.77 -17.87 -28.73
N GLY A 294 20.61 -18.44 -29.93
CA GLY A 294 20.01 -19.76 -30.10
C GLY A 294 18.49 -19.79 -29.91
N GLN A 295 17.83 -18.63 -29.99
CA GLN A 295 16.38 -18.51 -30.04
C GLN A 295 15.82 -18.98 -31.39
N ALA A 296 14.62 -19.57 -31.41
CA ALA A 296 13.91 -19.78 -32.68
C ALA A 296 13.24 -18.48 -33.11
N LEU A 297 13.31 -18.12 -34.39
CA LEU A 297 12.68 -16.92 -34.93
C LEU A 297 11.50 -17.29 -35.84
N ALA A 298 10.43 -16.51 -35.79
CA ALA A 298 9.28 -16.66 -36.66
C ALA A 298 8.73 -15.31 -37.09
N TRP A 299 8.48 -15.15 -38.39
CA TRP A 299 7.70 -14.03 -38.92
C TRP A 299 6.23 -14.41 -38.93
N VAL A 300 5.44 -13.75 -38.09
CA VAL A 300 4.07 -14.12 -37.79
C VAL A 300 3.10 -13.09 -38.33
N ASP A 301 2.02 -13.57 -38.93
CA ASP A 301 0.90 -12.71 -39.33
C ASP A 301 0.21 -12.13 -38.09
N PRO A 302 -0.08 -10.81 -38.01
CA PRO A 302 -0.73 -10.22 -36.84
C PRO A 302 -2.03 -10.94 -36.44
N ALA A 303 -2.80 -11.44 -37.42
CA ALA A 303 -4.03 -12.19 -37.17
C ALA A 303 -3.80 -13.57 -36.52
N ARG A 304 -2.57 -14.09 -36.55
CA ARG A 304 -2.18 -15.42 -36.04
C ARG A 304 -1.33 -15.35 -34.78
N LEU A 305 -1.08 -14.16 -34.23
CA LEU A 305 -0.27 -14.00 -33.01
C LEU A 305 -0.82 -14.81 -31.83
N GLU A 306 -2.15 -14.96 -31.73
CA GLU A 306 -2.80 -15.75 -30.67
C GLU A 306 -2.46 -17.25 -30.73
N GLU A 307 -2.01 -17.76 -31.89
CA GLU A 307 -1.59 -19.17 -32.05
C GLU A 307 -0.23 -19.46 -31.38
N TYR A 308 0.54 -18.42 -31.04
CA TYR A 308 1.86 -18.53 -30.46
C TYR A 308 1.77 -18.38 -28.93
N PRO A 309 2.20 -19.37 -28.13
CA PRO A 309 2.17 -19.24 -26.68
C PRO A 309 3.11 -18.11 -26.21
N MET A 310 2.54 -17.00 -25.75
CA MET A 310 3.28 -15.84 -25.23
C MET A 310 3.15 -15.71 -23.70
N PRO A 311 4.08 -15.01 -23.03
CA PRO A 311 3.94 -14.68 -21.62
C PRO A 311 2.62 -13.92 -21.34
N PRO A 312 2.06 -14.03 -20.11
CA PRO A 312 0.81 -13.34 -19.76
C PRO A 312 0.84 -11.82 -19.95
N ALA A 313 2.02 -11.21 -19.83
CA ALA A 313 2.22 -9.78 -20.01
C ALA A 313 2.03 -9.33 -21.48
N ASP A 314 2.32 -10.19 -22.44
CA ASP A 314 2.32 -9.86 -23.87
C ASP A 314 0.92 -9.98 -24.50
N ARG A 315 0.04 -10.83 -23.93
CA ARG A 315 -1.30 -11.09 -24.46
C ARG A 315 -2.15 -9.83 -24.70
N PRO A 316 -2.17 -8.82 -23.81
CA PRO A 316 -2.91 -7.58 -24.05
C PRO A 316 -2.43 -6.77 -25.25
N LEU A 317 -1.18 -6.98 -25.71
CA LEU A 317 -0.61 -6.27 -26.86
C LEU A 317 -1.06 -6.86 -28.20
N ILE A 318 -1.49 -8.12 -28.23
CA ILE A 318 -1.91 -8.82 -29.44
C ILE A 318 -3.07 -8.13 -30.17
N PRO A 319 -4.22 -7.84 -29.53
CA PRO A 319 -5.33 -7.17 -30.22
C PRO A 319 -4.93 -5.77 -30.72
N LEU A 320 -4.10 -5.04 -29.97
CA LEU A 320 -3.60 -3.72 -30.38
C LEU A 320 -2.77 -3.81 -31.67
N LEU A 321 -1.85 -4.78 -31.75
CA LEU A 321 -1.02 -4.98 -32.94
C LEU A 321 -1.83 -5.47 -34.13
N ARG A 322 -2.77 -6.39 -33.91
CA ARG A 322 -3.66 -6.91 -34.95
C ARG A 322 -4.54 -5.81 -35.55
N ASP A 323 -5.10 -4.95 -34.72
CA ASP A 323 -6.02 -3.91 -35.18
C ASP A 323 -5.27 -2.71 -35.80
N PHE A 324 -3.99 -2.53 -35.47
CA PHE A 324 -3.15 -1.46 -36.01
C PHE A 324 -2.51 -1.78 -37.37
N LEU A 325 -2.25 -3.06 -37.69
CA LEU A 325 -1.53 -3.51 -38.89
C LEU A 325 -2.47 -4.02 -39.98
#